data_AF-A0AAV8F932-F1
#
_entry.id   AF-A0AAV8F932-F1
#
_cell.length_a   1.000
_cell.length_b   1.000
_cell.length_c   1.000
_cell.angle_alpha   90.00
_cell.angle_beta   90.00
_cell.angle_gamma   90.00
#
_symmetry.space_group_name_H-M   'P 1'
#
loop_
_entity.id
_entity.type
_entity.pdbx_description
1 polymer ?
#
loop_
_entity_poly.entity_id
_entity_poly.type
_entity_poly.pdbx_seq_one_letter_code
_entity_poly.pdbx_strand_id
1 'polypeptide(L)'
;MYRNELRRLFPIKESVFHHLGRYLFQPANPVWNIIERFYRTHLINSDEKVGLQIRLFREEPIPFEDVYNHIMACSEKENLLPKLDHSNHDNSTPIVDKRTSILVLSLSSEFYERIKAMYYEKSTVSGEMVAVYQPTHEREQDSQAKFHNQKALAEMILLSYCDKIITTATSTFGYVAHGLSGSKPWVLRTLNRLMKEPGPACVRSMSVEPCLHSPPILECKANVSIDPTEVEPYLRQCDDAPPMGLKLYDLV
;
A
#
# COMPACT_ATOMS: atom_id res chain seq x y z
N MET A 1 -31.93 -1.37 10.12
CA MET A 1 -32.11 -2.81 9.78
C MET A 1 -30.75 -3.52 9.65
N TYR A 2 -29.81 -3.03 8.83
CA TYR A 2 -28.51 -3.72 8.62
C TYR A 2 -27.54 -3.76 9.80
N ARG A 3 -27.58 -2.75 10.68
CA ARG A 3 -26.59 -2.57 11.76
C ARG A 3 -26.43 -3.79 12.68
N ASN A 4 -27.54 -4.39 13.11
CA ASN A 4 -27.51 -5.54 14.02
C ASN A 4 -26.91 -6.78 13.36
N GLU A 5 -27.20 -6.98 12.07
CA GLU A 5 -26.68 -8.12 11.33
C GLU A 5 -25.19 -7.95 11.01
N LEU A 6 -24.77 -6.76 10.60
CA LEU A 6 -23.36 -6.44 10.40
C LEU A 6 -22.53 -6.63 11.68
N ARG A 7 -23.08 -6.29 12.85
CA ARG A 7 -22.41 -6.53 14.14
C ARG A 7 -22.24 -8.02 14.47
N ARG A 8 -23.15 -8.88 14.00
CA ARG A 8 -23.06 -10.34 14.16
C ARG A 8 -22.09 -10.97 13.17
N LEU A 9 -22.15 -10.54 11.91
CA LEU A 9 -21.28 -11.05 10.84
C LEU A 9 -19.83 -10.63 11.04
N PHE A 10 -19.60 -9.42 11.53
CA PHE A 10 -18.26 -8.85 11.73
C PHE A 10 -18.07 -8.37 13.18
N PRO A 11 -17.75 -9.28 14.11
CA PRO A 11 -17.41 -8.91 15.49
C PRO A 11 -16.23 -7.95 15.56
N ILE A 12 -15.18 -8.21 14.78
CA ILE A 12 -14.05 -7.31 14.52
C ILE A 12 -14.47 -6.34 13.42
N LYS A 13 -14.60 -5.05 13.74
CA LYS A 13 -15.24 -4.08 12.82
C LYS A 13 -14.40 -3.75 11.60
N GLU A 14 -13.08 -3.88 11.72
CA GLU A 14 -12.14 -3.68 10.60
C GLU A 14 -11.85 -4.96 9.79
N SER A 15 -12.78 -5.92 9.72
CA SER A 15 -12.53 -7.21 9.03
C SER A 15 -13.42 -7.48 7.81
N VAL A 16 -14.26 -6.52 7.43
CA VAL A 16 -15.32 -6.67 6.42
C VAL A 16 -14.72 -7.01 5.06
N PHE A 17 -13.88 -6.14 4.51
CA PHE A 17 -13.26 -6.36 3.21
C PHE A 17 -12.25 -7.50 3.26
N HIS A 18 -11.54 -7.68 4.39
CA HIS A 18 -10.61 -8.79 4.53
C HIS A 18 -11.31 -10.16 4.35
N HIS A 19 -12.42 -10.37 5.06
CA HIS A 19 -13.17 -11.63 4.96
C HIS A 19 -13.91 -11.77 3.64
N LEU A 20 -14.66 -10.74 3.21
CA LEU A 20 -15.45 -10.81 1.99
C LEU A 20 -14.56 -10.86 0.74
N GLY A 21 -13.48 -10.09 0.72
CA GLY A 21 -12.53 -10.06 -0.39
C GLY A 21 -11.89 -11.42 -0.63
N ARG A 22 -11.43 -12.10 0.43
CA ARG A 22 -10.85 -13.45 0.31
C ARG A 22 -11.88 -14.51 -0.06
N TYR A 23 -13.13 -14.33 0.32
CA TYR A 23 -14.22 -15.23 -0.07
C TYR A 23 -14.60 -15.07 -1.55
N LEU A 24 -14.74 -13.83 -2.02
CA LEU A 24 -15.25 -13.52 -3.37
C LEU A 24 -14.18 -13.54 -4.45
N PHE A 25 -12.98 -13.03 -4.16
CA PHE A 25 -11.94 -12.82 -5.16
C PHE A 25 -10.97 -14.00 -5.21
N GLN A 26 -11.32 -14.97 -6.04
CA GLN A 26 -10.45 -16.09 -6.40
C GLN A 26 -9.94 -15.88 -7.82
N PRO A 27 -8.64 -15.63 -8.03
CA PRO A 27 -8.11 -15.35 -9.36
C PRO A 27 -8.24 -16.57 -10.28
N ALA A 28 -8.67 -16.35 -11.52
CA ALA A 28 -8.69 -17.41 -12.53
C ALA A 28 -7.25 -17.86 -12.88
N ASN A 29 -7.11 -19.08 -13.42
CA ASN A 29 -5.82 -19.69 -13.75
C ASN A 29 -4.84 -18.78 -14.52
N PRO A 30 -5.24 -17.98 -15.53
CA PRO A 30 -4.31 -17.09 -16.22
C PRO A 30 -3.66 -16.06 -15.28
N VAL A 31 -4.41 -15.52 -14.31
CA VAL A 31 -3.91 -14.57 -13.32
C VAL A 31 -3.08 -15.30 -12.27
N TRP A 32 -3.55 -16.45 -11.79
CA TRP A 32 -2.82 -17.28 -10.84
C TRP A 32 -1.44 -17.70 -11.35
N ASN A 33 -1.34 -18.05 -12.64
CA ASN A 33 -0.06 -18.40 -13.27
C ASN A 33 0.94 -17.23 -13.26
N ILE A 34 0.48 -15.98 -13.39
CA ILE A 34 1.35 -14.79 -13.29
C ILE A 34 1.87 -14.67 -11.86
N ILE A 35 0.96 -14.76 -10.88
CA ILE A 35 1.26 -14.66 -9.45
C ILE A 35 2.26 -15.74 -9.04
N GLU A 36 1.97 -17.01 -9.33
CA GLU A 36 2.78 -18.13 -8.90
C GLU A 36 4.19 -18.07 -9.48
N ARG A 37 4.33 -17.80 -10.79
CA ARG A 37 5.63 -17.71 -11.44
C ARG A 37 6.48 -16.60 -10.84
N PHE A 38 5.88 -15.42 -10.65
CA PHE A 38 6.61 -14.29 -10.09
C PHE A 38 7.01 -14.55 -8.63
N TYR A 39 6.06 -15.01 -7.80
CA TYR A 39 6.30 -15.29 -6.38
C TYR A 39 7.41 -16.32 -6.20
N ARG A 40 7.33 -17.46 -6.90
CA ARG A 40 8.34 -18.54 -6.82
C ARG A 40 9.72 -18.11 -7.29
N THR A 41 9.81 -17.19 -8.25
CA THR A 41 11.10 -16.77 -8.81
C THR A 41 11.75 -15.67 -7.98
N HIS A 42 10.97 -14.76 -7.40
CA HIS A 42 11.49 -13.51 -6.86
C HIS A 42 11.21 -13.27 -5.37
N LEU A 43 10.19 -13.92 -4.79
CA LEU A 43 9.73 -13.59 -3.44
C LEU A 43 9.84 -14.76 -2.45
N ILE A 44 9.76 -16.01 -2.91
CA ILE A 44 9.64 -17.20 -2.03
C ILE A 44 10.85 -17.41 -1.11
N ASN A 45 12.06 -17.02 -1.54
CA ASN A 45 13.31 -17.26 -0.80
C ASN A 45 13.74 -16.05 0.04
N SER A 46 12.84 -15.10 0.26
CA SER A 46 13.14 -13.85 0.98
C SER A 46 12.57 -13.93 2.39
N ASP A 47 13.44 -13.70 3.36
CA ASP A 47 13.09 -13.64 4.79
C ASP A 47 12.13 -12.48 5.07
N GLU A 48 12.27 -11.38 4.32
CA GLU A 48 11.39 -10.21 4.42
C GLU A 48 10.98 -9.71 3.02
N LYS A 49 9.70 -9.37 2.87
CA LYS A 49 9.12 -8.85 1.63
C LYS A 49 8.49 -7.49 1.91
N VAL A 50 9.01 -6.45 1.26
CA VAL A 50 8.50 -5.08 1.37
C VAL A 50 7.83 -4.70 0.08
N GLY A 51 6.54 -4.35 0.14
CA GLY A 51 5.75 -3.95 -1.00
C GLY A 51 5.60 -2.43 -1.07
N LEU A 52 5.92 -1.85 -2.23
CA LEU A 52 5.79 -0.43 -2.53
C LEU A 52 4.74 -0.23 -3.62
N GLN A 53 3.55 0.21 -3.24
CA GLN A 53 2.49 0.55 -4.17
C GLN A 53 2.48 2.05 -4.43
N ILE A 54 2.84 2.42 -5.66
CA ILE A 54 3.07 3.81 -6.06
C ILE A 54 2.08 4.18 -7.16
N ARG A 55 1.17 5.12 -6.85
CA ARG A 55 0.18 5.65 -7.81
C ARG A 55 0.46 7.13 -8.06
N LEU A 56 0.74 7.49 -9.31
CA LEU A 56 0.80 8.88 -9.74
C LEU A 56 -0.53 9.28 -10.36
N PHE A 57 -1.28 10.21 -9.76
CA PHE A 57 -2.55 10.70 -10.31
C PHE A 57 -2.30 11.74 -11.40
N ARG A 58 -3.05 11.66 -12.52
CA ARG A 58 -2.82 12.55 -13.67
C ARG A 58 -3.34 13.96 -13.42
N GLU A 59 -4.39 14.04 -12.62
CA GLU A 59 -5.12 15.25 -12.27
C GLU A 59 -4.29 16.17 -11.35
N GLU A 60 -3.36 15.58 -10.59
CA GLU A 60 -2.46 16.28 -9.68
C GLU A 60 -1.01 15.81 -9.90
N PRO A 61 -0.36 16.23 -11.00
CA PRO A 61 0.96 15.75 -11.34
C PRO A 61 2.00 16.29 -10.34
N ILE A 62 2.63 15.37 -9.63
CA ILE A 62 3.74 15.64 -8.73
C ILE A 62 5.03 15.17 -9.41
N PRO A 63 6.12 15.94 -9.40
CA PRO A 63 7.39 15.49 -9.96
C PRO A 63 7.88 14.19 -9.32
N PHE A 64 8.54 13.37 -10.14
CA PHE A 64 9.12 12.10 -9.72
C PHE A 64 9.96 12.24 -8.44
N GLU A 65 10.89 13.21 -8.42
CA GLU A 65 11.80 13.42 -7.29
C GLU A 65 11.07 13.70 -5.98
N ASP A 66 9.96 14.45 -6.01
CA ASP A 66 9.18 14.74 -4.80
C ASP A 66 8.56 13.45 -4.25
N VAL A 67 7.97 12.62 -5.11
CA VAL A 67 7.36 11.34 -4.70
C VAL A 67 8.43 10.36 -4.22
N TYR A 68 9.55 10.27 -4.94
CA TYR A 68 10.67 9.40 -4.58
C TYR A 68 11.26 9.77 -3.21
N ASN A 69 11.56 11.05 -2.99
CA ASN A 69 12.06 11.53 -1.71
C ASN A 69 11.04 11.30 -0.58
N HIS A 70 9.74 11.38 -0.88
CA HIS A 70 8.69 11.08 0.09
C HIS A 70 8.68 9.60 0.50
N ILE A 71 8.83 8.68 -0.47
CA ILE A 71 8.95 7.24 -0.21
C ILE A 71 10.17 6.95 0.67
N MET A 72 11.31 7.56 0.34
CA MET A 72 12.55 7.36 1.10
C MET A 72 12.45 7.92 2.52
N ALA A 73 11.88 9.12 2.69
CA ALA A 73 11.67 9.72 4.01
C ALA A 73 10.73 8.89 4.89
N CYS A 74 9.64 8.35 4.32
CA CYS A 74 8.76 7.40 5.02
C CYS A 74 9.54 6.14 5.43
N SER A 75 10.28 5.56 4.49
CA SER A 75 10.98 4.30 4.69
C SER A 75 12.10 4.39 5.73
N GLU A 76 12.85 5.49 5.73
CA GLU A 76 13.92 5.76 6.68
C GLU A 76 13.37 5.97 8.09
N LYS A 77 12.36 6.83 8.22
CA LYS A 77 11.74 7.16 9.51
C LYS A 77 11.13 5.93 10.18
N GLU A 78 10.41 5.12 9.41
CA GLU A 78 9.62 4.00 9.93
C GLU A 78 10.33 2.64 9.80
N ASN A 79 11.60 2.63 9.39
CA ASN A 79 12.44 1.43 9.21
C ASN A 79 11.79 0.37 8.28
N LEU A 80 11.25 0.83 7.16
CA LEU A 80 10.52 -0.02 6.20
C LEU A 80 11.46 -0.65 5.17
N LEU A 81 12.47 0.10 4.75
CA LEU A 81 13.51 -0.38 3.83
C LEU A 81 14.84 -0.53 4.57
N PRO A 82 15.69 -1.50 4.16
CA PRO A 82 17.03 -1.66 4.74
C PRO A 82 17.86 -0.39 4.62
N LYS A 83 18.47 0.04 5.74
CA LYS A 83 19.29 1.26 5.78
C LYS A 83 20.59 1.05 5.02
N LEU A 84 21.00 2.07 4.29
CA LEU A 84 22.26 2.07 3.54
C LEU A 84 23.41 2.61 4.37
N ASP A 85 24.59 2.04 4.15
CA ASP A 85 25.82 2.59 4.70
C ASP A 85 26.28 3.78 3.84
N HIS A 86 26.39 4.94 4.47
CA HIS A 86 26.86 6.18 3.86
C HIS A 86 28.30 6.52 4.28
N SER A 87 28.95 5.66 5.07
CA SER A 87 30.35 5.85 5.42
C SER A 87 31.23 5.60 4.19
N ASN A 88 32.14 6.53 3.89
CA ASN A 88 33.14 6.39 2.82
C ASN A 88 34.30 5.46 3.23
N HIS A 89 34.11 4.64 4.26
CA HIS A 89 35.12 3.70 4.70
C HIS A 89 34.86 2.37 4.01
N ASP A 90 35.87 1.84 3.30
CA ASP A 90 35.92 0.49 2.70
C ASP A 90 35.91 -0.63 3.77
N ASN A 91 35.20 -0.43 4.87
CA ASN A 91 34.95 -1.49 5.83
C ASN A 91 33.78 -2.30 5.29
N SER A 92 34.09 -3.45 4.69
CA SER A 92 33.09 -4.39 4.23
C SER A 92 32.19 -4.79 5.40
N THR A 93 30.94 -4.31 5.39
CA THR A 93 29.92 -4.78 6.33
C THR A 93 29.78 -6.30 6.11
N PRO A 94 29.95 -7.13 7.14
CA PRO A 94 29.87 -8.57 6.98
C PRO A 94 28.49 -8.95 6.45
N ILE A 95 28.47 -9.68 5.33
CA ILE A 95 27.22 -10.15 4.71
C ILE A 95 26.53 -11.10 5.68
N VAL A 96 25.27 -10.82 5.97
CA VAL A 96 24.39 -11.67 6.77
C VAL A 96 23.54 -12.50 5.82
N ASP A 97 23.26 -13.75 6.18
CA ASP A 97 22.32 -14.61 5.44
C ASP A 97 20.86 -14.21 5.74
N LYS A 98 20.54 -12.94 5.48
CA LYS A 98 19.18 -12.38 5.48
C LYS A 98 18.93 -11.78 4.10
N ARG A 99 17.78 -12.11 3.51
CA ARG A 99 17.36 -11.68 2.18
C ARG A 99 16.06 -10.88 2.26
N THR A 100 16.11 -9.66 1.75
CA THR A 100 14.94 -8.78 1.68
C THR A 100 14.58 -8.52 0.22
N SER A 101 13.35 -8.87 -0.18
CA SER A 101 12.80 -8.53 -1.49
C SER A 101 11.94 -7.28 -1.42
N ILE A 102 12.22 -6.30 -2.25
CA ILE A 102 11.41 -5.09 -2.42
C ILE A 102 10.60 -5.24 -3.71
N LEU A 103 9.27 -5.28 -3.59
CA LEU A 103 8.33 -5.34 -4.70
C LEU A 103 7.82 -3.94 -5.00
N VAL A 104 8.18 -3.38 -6.16
CA VAL A 104 7.74 -2.06 -6.63
C VAL A 104 6.61 -2.23 -7.63
N LEU A 105 5.46 -1.61 -7.34
CA LEU A 105 4.27 -1.62 -8.20
C LEU A 105 3.91 -0.19 -8.60
N SER A 106 4.16 0.13 -9.86
CA SER A 106 3.92 1.45 -10.44
C SER A 106 3.73 1.32 -11.95
N LEU A 107 2.97 2.25 -12.54
CA LEU A 107 2.91 2.39 -14.00
C LEU A 107 4.27 2.79 -14.59
N SER A 108 5.10 3.51 -13.83
CA SER A 108 6.45 3.94 -14.24
C SER A 108 7.52 2.96 -13.75
N SER A 109 8.54 2.68 -14.59
CA SER A 109 9.72 1.91 -14.16
C SER A 109 10.74 2.73 -13.37
N GLU A 110 10.61 4.06 -13.38
CA GLU A 110 11.61 4.98 -12.84
C GLU A 110 11.86 4.77 -11.33
N PHE A 111 10.81 4.46 -10.56
CA PHE A 111 10.96 4.16 -9.12
C PHE A 111 11.73 2.86 -8.89
N TYR A 112 11.44 1.82 -9.66
CA TYR A 112 12.14 0.54 -9.59
C TYR A 112 13.61 0.70 -9.96
N GLU A 113 13.90 1.39 -11.07
CA GLU A 113 15.25 1.63 -11.55
C GLU A 113 16.07 2.39 -10.52
N ARG A 114 15.50 3.46 -9.94
CA ARG A 114 16.16 4.28 -8.93
C ARG A 114 16.44 3.54 -7.63
N ILE A 115 15.47 2.80 -7.10
CA ILE A 115 15.63 2.02 -5.85
C ILE A 115 16.61 0.85 -6.07
N LYS A 116 16.53 0.18 -7.23
CA LYS A 116 17.47 -0.89 -7.58
C LYS A 116 18.90 -0.39 -7.68
N ALA A 117 19.13 0.73 -8.37
CA ALA A 117 20.47 1.32 -8.49
C ALA A 117 21.05 1.65 -7.11
N MET A 118 20.24 2.22 -6.23
CA MET A 118 20.63 2.58 -4.87
C MET A 118 21.16 1.37 -4.05
N TYR A 119 20.45 0.24 -4.07
CA TYR A 119 20.88 -0.99 -3.39
C TYR A 119 21.98 -1.77 -4.13
N TYR A 120 22.22 -1.46 -5.41
CA TYR A 120 23.33 -2.02 -6.16
C TYR A 120 24.65 -1.28 -5.88
N GLU A 121 24.58 0.04 -5.70
CA GLU A 121 25.74 0.90 -5.49
C GLU A 121 26.23 0.92 -4.04
N LYS A 122 25.36 0.65 -3.07
CA LYS A 122 25.68 0.77 -1.65
C LYS A 122 25.28 -0.46 -0.86
N SER A 123 26.13 -0.82 0.09
CA SER A 123 25.85 -1.90 1.05
C SER A 123 24.83 -1.44 2.10
N THR A 124 24.09 -2.40 2.66
CA THR A 124 23.20 -2.13 3.80
C THR A 124 24.00 -2.10 5.11
N VAL A 125 23.55 -1.29 6.07
CA VAL A 125 24.15 -1.23 7.42
C VAL A 125 24.05 -2.57 8.15
N SER A 126 22.97 -3.31 7.89
CA SER A 126 22.73 -4.65 8.47
C SER A 126 23.52 -5.76 7.79
N GLY A 127 24.13 -5.51 6.62
CA GLY A 127 24.75 -6.54 5.78
C GLY A 127 23.75 -7.49 5.11
N GLU A 128 22.44 -7.20 5.17
CA GLU A 128 21.42 -8.00 4.49
C GLU A 128 21.44 -7.81 2.98
N MET A 129 21.18 -8.88 2.23
CA MET A 129 21.06 -8.85 0.79
C MET A 129 19.70 -8.31 0.37
N VAL A 130 19.69 -7.31 -0.52
CA VAL A 130 18.46 -6.68 -1.00
C VAL A 130 18.29 -6.92 -2.49
N ALA A 131 17.12 -7.41 -2.88
CA ALA A 131 16.75 -7.54 -4.28
C ALA A 131 15.47 -6.76 -4.56
N VAL A 132 15.49 -5.95 -5.61
CA VAL A 132 14.36 -5.10 -6.00
C VAL A 132 13.73 -5.66 -7.27
N TYR A 133 12.41 -5.72 -7.30
CA TYR A 133 11.65 -6.29 -8.43
C TYR A 133 10.45 -5.42 -8.79
N GLN A 134 10.11 -5.38 -10.08
CA GLN A 134 8.88 -4.80 -10.61
C GLN A 134 8.28 -5.77 -11.63
N PRO A 135 7.06 -6.30 -11.42
CA PRO A 135 6.43 -7.23 -12.37
C PRO A 135 6.10 -6.59 -13.71
N THR A 136 5.49 -5.39 -13.70
CA THR A 136 5.11 -4.66 -14.90
C THR A 136 5.32 -3.15 -14.76
N HIS A 137 5.33 -2.45 -15.89
CA HIS A 137 5.44 -0.99 -15.99
C HIS A 137 4.56 -0.52 -17.15
N GLU A 138 3.24 -0.70 -17.01
CA GLU A 138 2.28 -0.53 -18.12
C GLU A 138 2.17 0.91 -18.65
N ARG A 139 2.87 1.89 -18.04
CA ARG A 139 2.91 3.34 -18.35
C ARG A 139 1.58 4.06 -18.15
N GLU A 140 0.49 3.50 -18.66
CA GLU A 140 -0.84 4.05 -18.61
C GLU A 140 -1.85 3.01 -18.13
N GLN A 141 -2.95 3.49 -17.54
CA GLN A 141 -4.06 2.65 -17.14
C GLN A 141 -4.97 2.37 -18.35
N ASP A 142 -5.12 1.09 -18.71
CA ASP A 142 -6.05 0.64 -19.75
C ASP A 142 -7.06 -0.36 -19.18
N SER A 143 -8.16 0.17 -18.66
CA SER A 143 -9.18 -0.63 -17.98
C SER A 143 -10.07 -1.45 -18.94
N GLN A 144 -9.97 -1.23 -20.25
CA GLN A 144 -10.70 -2.02 -21.25
C GLN A 144 -9.88 -3.23 -21.73
N ALA A 145 -8.56 -3.19 -21.59
CA ALA A 145 -7.68 -4.31 -21.92
C ALA A 145 -7.73 -5.41 -20.85
N LYS A 146 -8.32 -6.56 -21.21
CA LYS A 146 -8.38 -7.75 -20.35
C LYS A 146 -7.02 -8.15 -19.77
N PHE A 147 -5.97 -8.18 -20.59
CA PHE A 147 -4.64 -8.60 -20.16
C PHE A 147 -3.98 -7.59 -19.20
N HIS A 148 -4.23 -6.29 -19.41
CA HIS A 148 -3.80 -5.24 -18.49
C HIS A 148 -4.45 -5.43 -17.11
N ASN A 149 -5.76 -5.66 -17.07
CA ASN A 149 -6.49 -5.92 -15.82
C ASN A 149 -6.02 -7.22 -15.12
N GLN A 150 -5.67 -8.26 -15.90
CA GLN A 150 -5.11 -9.51 -15.34
C GLN A 150 -3.77 -9.28 -14.64
N LYS A 151 -2.89 -8.45 -15.22
CA LYS A 151 -1.63 -8.04 -14.60
C LYS A 151 -1.86 -7.19 -13.34
N ALA A 152 -2.74 -6.21 -13.42
CA ALA A 152 -3.08 -5.36 -12.27
C ALA A 152 -3.61 -6.20 -11.08
N LEU A 153 -4.50 -7.16 -11.33
CA LEU A 153 -4.98 -8.08 -10.30
C LEU A 153 -3.86 -8.97 -9.74
N ALA A 154 -2.98 -9.48 -10.60
CA ALA A 154 -1.82 -10.26 -10.17
C ALA A 154 -0.90 -9.45 -9.25
N GLU A 155 -0.66 -8.18 -9.58
CA GLU A 155 0.15 -7.28 -8.77
C GLU A 155 -0.50 -6.92 -7.42
N MET A 156 -1.81 -6.67 -7.38
CA MET A 156 -2.54 -6.47 -6.11
C MET A 156 -2.39 -7.69 -5.19
N ILE A 157 -2.50 -8.90 -5.75
CA ILE A 157 -2.35 -10.14 -4.98
C ILE A 157 -0.89 -10.37 -4.57
N LEU A 158 0.10 -10.11 -5.44
CA LEU A 158 1.51 -10.18 -5.09
C LEU A 158 1.86 -9.24 -3.93
N LEU A 159 1.33 -8.02 -3.94
CA LEU A 159 1.49 -7.06 -2.84
C LEU A 159 0.89 -7.58 -1.52
N SER A 160 -0.22 -8.32 -1.59
CA SER A 160 -0.85 -8.91 -0.40
C SER A 160 -0.01 -10.00 0.27
N TYR A 161 1.04 -10.51 -0.40
CA TYR A 161 2.02 -11.44 0.17
C TYR A 161 3.25 -10.75 0.78
N CYS A 162 3.30 -9.42 0.83
CA CYS A 162 4.38 -8.68 1.48
C CYS A 162 4.16 -8.55 2.99
N ASP A 163 5.26 -8.61 3.74
CA ASP A 163 5.29 -8.50 5.21
C ASP A 163 5.08 -7.04 5.65
N LYS A 164 5.65 -6.10 4.90
CA LYS A 164 5.45 -4.65 5.06
C LYS A 164 4.87 -4.08 3.77
N ILE A 165 3.83 -3.27 3.89
CA ILE A 165 3.14 -2.67 2.73
C ILE A 165 3.15 -1.15 2.89
N ILE A 166 3.68 -0.46 1.88
CA ILE A 166 3.57 0.98 1.69
C ILE A 166 2.60 1.23 0.54
N THR A 167 1.59 2.07 0.75
CA THR A 167 0.59 2.43 -0.28
C THR A 167 0.55 3.92 -0.51
N THR A 168 0.18 4.34 -1.72
CA THR A 168 -0.11 5.74 -1.99
C THR A 168 -1.50 6.12 -1.47
N ALA A 169 -1.63 7.28 -0.83
CA ALA A 169 -2.93 7.83 -0.44
C ALA A 169 -3.96 7.76 -1.57
N THR A 170 -5.21 7.51 -1.21
CA THR A 170 -6.40 7.40 -2.08
C THR A 170 -6.35 6.29 -3.13
N SER A 171 -5.27 5.50 -3.22
CA SER A 171 -5.16 4.43 -4.21
C SER A 171 -5.97 3.20 -3.82
N THR A 172 -7.10 2.97 -4.50
CA THR A 172 -7.92 1.77 -4.31
C THR A 172 -7.20 0.47 -4.67
N PHE A 173 -6.19 0.53 -5.53
CA PHE A 173 -5.26 -0.58 -5.79
C PHE A 173 -4.58 -1.04 -4.50
N GLY A 174 -4.06 -0.08 -3.72
CA GLY A 174 -3.46 -0.35 -2.41
C GLY A 174 -4.48 -0.92 -1.42
N TYR A 175 -5.71 -0.38 -1.42
CA TYR A 175 -6.79 -0.85 -0.55
C TYR A 175 -7.13 -2.32 -0.76
N VAL A 176 -7.22 -2.76 -2.02
CA VAL A 176 -7.47 -4.16 -2.34
C VAL A 176 -6.34 -5.03 -1.79
N ALA A 177 -5.09 -4.66 -2.04
CA ALA A 177 -3.94 -5.47 -1.63
C ALA A 177 -3.83 -5.63 -0.11
N HIS A 178 -3.83 -4.53 0.65
CA HIS A 178 -3.69 -4.60 2.11
C HIS A 178 -4.94 -5.17 2.79
N GLY A 179 -6.11 -4.98 2.18
CA GLY A 179 -7.34 -5.61 2.63
C GLY A 179 -7.30 -7.13 2.46
N LEU A 180 -6.84 -7.63 1.31
CA LEU A 180 -6.65 -9.07 1.07
C LEU A 180 -5.62 -9.69 2.02
N SER A 181 -4.54 -8.97 2.34
CA SER A 181 -3.53 -9.46 3.29
C SER A 181 -4.00 -9.40 4.74
N GLY A 182 -4.98 -8.54 5.05
CA GLY A 182 -5.34 -8.23 6.43
C GLY A 182 -4.23 -7.47 7.16
N SER A 183 -3.42 -6.71 6.41
CA SER A 183 -2.30 -5.93 6.95
C SER A 183 -2.66 -4.46 7.02
N LYS A 184 -2.27 -3.81 8.12
CA LYS A 184 -2.37 -2.36 8.27
C LYS A 184 -1.20 -1.71 7.52
N PRO A 185 -1.41 -0.98 6.40
CA PRO A 185 -0.31 -0.44 5.60
C PRO A 185 0.32 0.82 6.23
N TRP A 186 1.47 1.21 5.71
CA TRP A 186 1.99 2.58 5.81
C TRP A 186 1.50 3.38 4.60
N VAL A 187 0.74 4.45 4.83
CA VAL A 187 0.14 5.24 3.76
C VAL A 187 0.96 6.49 3.52
N LEU A 188 1.56 6.60 2.33
CA LEU A 188 2.21 7.81 1.85
C LEU A 188 1.15 8.90 1.72
N ARG A 189 1.37 10.04 2.38
CA ARG A 189 0.40 11.13 2.35
C ARG A 189 0.40 11.82 0.99
N THR A 190 -0.75 12.37 0.61
CA THR A 190 -0.83 13.24 -0.57
C THR A 190 0.11 14.42 -0.39
N LEU A 191 1.04 14.58 -1.33
CA LEU A 191 1.93 15.73 -1.37
C LEU A 191 1.13 16.96 -1.78
N ASN A 192 0.80 17.81 -0.82
CA ASN A 192 0.16 19.09 -1.08
C ASN A 192 1.16 20.23 -0.85
N ARG A 193 1.65 20.80 -1.96
CA ARG A 193 2.62 21.91 -1.96
C ARG A 193 2.10 23.21 -1.33
N LEU A 194 0.78 23.34 -1.16
CA LEU A 194 0.15 24.51 -0.54
C LEU A 194 0.10 24.41 0.99
N MET A 195 0.46 23.26 1.58
CA MET A 195 0.49 23.11 3.04
C MET A 195 1.71 23.85 3.62
N LYS A 196 1.46 24.74 4.59
CA LYS A 196 2.48 25.55 5.27
C LYS A 196 3.49 24.74 6.09
N GLU A 197 3.08 23.58 6.60
CA GLU A 197 3.96 22.65 7.30
C GLU A 197 3.86 21.26 6.66
N PRO A 198 4.98 20.69 6.18
CA PRO A 198 4.98 19.32 5.69
C PRO A 198 4.82 18.38 6.90
N GLY A 199 3.67 17.72 6.99
CA GLY A 199 3.47 16.65 7.97
C GLY A 199 4.38 15.43 7.69
N PRO A 200 4.25 14.33 8.46
CA PRO A 200 5.05 13.14 8.23
C PRO A 200 4.84 12.58 6.82
N ALA A 201 5.89 11.98 6.23
CA ALA A 201 5.81 11.44 4.86
C ALA A 201 4.81 10.29 4.71
N CYS A 202 4.62 9.50 5.76
CA CYS A 202 3.58 8.50 5.81
C CYS A 202 3.03 8.35 7.23
N VAL A 203 1.89 7.68 7.32
CA VAL A 203 1.25 7.32 8.58
C VAL A 203 0.89 5.84 8.56
N ARG A 204 1.01 5.17 9.70
CA ARG A 204 0.50 3.80 9.83
C ARG A 204 -1.02 3.86 9.87
N SER A 205 -1.69 3.20 8.95
CA SER A 205 -3.14 3.07 9.05
C SER A 205 -3.50 2.26 10.29
N MET A 206 -4.52 2.69 11.03
CA MET A 206 -4.98 1.94 12.20
C MET A 206 -5.94 0.81 11.83
N SER A 207 -6.30 0.66 10.57
CA SER A 207 -7.26 -0.33 10.07
C SER A 207 -6.77 -0.99 8.79
N VAL A 208 -7.26 -2.20 8.52
CA VAL A 208 -7.01 -2.92 7.27
C VAL A 208 -8.07 -2.61 6.21
N GLU A 209 -9.09 -1.82 6.55
CA GLU A 209 -10.24 -1.55 5.69
C GLU A 209 -9.95 -0.49 4.62
N PRO A 210 -10.60 -0.61 3.44
CA PRO A 210 -10.58 0.42 2.41
C PRO A 210 -11.24 1.72 2.91
N CYS A 211 -10.87 2.84 2.30
CA CYS A 211 -11.57 4.10 2.50
C CYS A 211 -12.79 4.21 1.56
N LEU A 212 -13.94 4.61 2.11
CA LEU A 212 -15.08 5.13 1.34
C LEU A 212 -14.84 6.61 1.06
N HIS A 213 -14.39 6.94 -0.16
CA HIS A 213 -14.01 8.32 -0.53
C HIS A 213 -15.17 9.32 -0.57
N SER A 214 -16.37 8.86 -0.93
CA SER A 214 -17.54 9.73 -1.10
C SER A 214 -18.73 9.16 -0.32
N PRO A 215 -18.75 9.30 1.01
CA PRO A 215 -19.89 8.85 1.80
C PRO A 215 -21.14 9.69 1.46
N PRO A 216 -22.34 9.07 1.52
CA PRO A 216 -23.58 9.81 1.32
C PRO A 216 -23.81 10.80 2.46
N ILE A 217 -24.44 11.93 2.16
CA ILE A 217 -24.99 12.84 3.17
C ILE A 217 -26.17 12.12 3.82
N LEU A 218 -26.06 11.79 5.11
CA LEU A 218 -27.10 11.07 5.84
C LEU A 218 -28.19 12.04 6.31
N GLU A 219 -29.16 12.35 5.45
CA GLU A 219 -30.42 12.99 5.86
C GLU A 219 -31.41 11.93 6.38
N CYS A 220 -31.14 11.38 7.57
CA CYS A 220 -32.01 10.37 8.17
C CYS A 220 -33.08 11.03 9.06
N LYS A 221 -34.37 10.79 8.78
CA LYS A 221 -35.60 11.13 9.56
C LYS A 221 -35.80 12.59 10.02
N ALA A 222 -34.76 13.37 10.28
CA ALA A 222 -34.80 14.71 10.85
C ALA A 222 -34.52 15.83 9.84
N ASN A 223 -34.27 15.51 8.55
CA ASN A 223 -33.83 16.47 7.51
C ASN A 223 -32.61 17.32 7.94
N VAL A 224 -31.77 16.76 8.79
CA VAL A 224 -30.51 17.38 9.25
C VAL A 224 -29.38 16.43 8.86
N SER A 225 -28.32 17.00 8.27
CA SER A 225 -27.08 16.27 8.00
C SER A 225 -26.38 15.93 9.32
N ILE A 226 -26.09 14.65 9.54
CA ILE A 226 -25.38 14.16 10.73
C ILE A 226 -24.04 13.59 10.29
N ASP A 227 -22.96 13.95 11.00
CA ASP A 227 -21.65 13.33 10.80
C ASP A 227 -21.72 11.85 11.22
N PRO A 228 -21.51 10.89 10.30
CA PRO A 228 -21.57 9.47 10.62
C PRO A 228 -20.58 9.04 11.72
N THR A 229 -19.46 9.77 11.87
CA THR A 229 -18.42 9.48 12.88
C THR A 229 -18.85 9.83 14.30
N GLU A 230 -19.82 10.72 14.47
CA GLU A 230 -20.43 11.04 15.77
C GLU A 230 -21.44 9.97 16.22
N VAL A 231 -21.93 9.14 15.28
CA VAL A 231 -22.99 8.16 15.53
C VAL A 231 -22.42 6.77 15.82
N GLU A 232 -21.35 6.36 15.15
CA GLU A 232 -20.75 5.03 15.31
C GLU A 232 -19.26 5.13 15.64
N PRO A 233 -18.81 4.63 16.81
CA PRO A 233 -17.43 4.79 17.27
C PRO A 233 -16.40 4.00 16.45
N TYR A 234 -16.85 2.99 15.70
CA TYR A 234 -16.04 2.19 14.78
C TYR A 234 -15.94 2.80 13.38
N LEU A 235 -16.51 3.99 13.15
CA LEU A 235 -16.42 4.72 11.90
C LEU A 235 -15.62 6.01 12.15
N ARG A 236 -14.54 6.20 11.41
CA ARG A 236 -13.71 7.42 11.53
C ARG A 236 -13.29 7.90 10.15
N GLN A 237 -12.75 9.11 10.10
CA GLN A 237 -12.15 9.63 8.89
C GLN A 237 -10.98 8.75 8.41
N CYS A 238 -10.79 8.68 7.10
CA CYS A 238 -9.66 7.98 6.51
C CYS A 238 -8.35 8.73 6.75
N ASP A 239 -7.27 7.98 6.93
CA ASP A 239 -5.92 8.52 7.09
C ASP A 239 -5.43 9.32 5.86
N ASP A 240 -6.06 9.09 4.70
CA ASP A 240 -5.52 9.43 3.39
C ASP A 240 -6.51 10.09 2.41
N ALA A 241 -7.77 10.33 2.82
CA ALA A 241 -8.78 11.00 2.00
C ALA A 241 -9.53 12.11 2.77
N PRO A 242 -8.83 13.13 3.29
CA PRO A 242 -9.47 14.24 3.98
C PRO A 242 -10.21 15.17 2.99
N PRO A 243 -11.31 15.83 3.39
CA PRO A 243 -11.91 15.81 4.73
C PRO A 243 -13.06 14.80 4.91
N MET A 244 -13.50 14.11 3.85
CA MET A 244 -14.79 13.37 3.87
C MET A 244 -14.69 11.85 3.84
N GLY A 245 -13.52 11.26 3.57
CA GLY A 245 -13.42 9.80 3.48
C GLY A 245 -13.76 9.10 4.80
N LEU A 246 -14.52 8.00 4.76
CA LEU A 246 -14.86 7.21 5.94
C LEU A 246 -14.28 5.79 5.87
N LYS A 247 -13.80 5.28 7.00
CA LYS A 247 -13.23 3.94 7.13
C LYS A 247 -13.69 3.29 8.43
N LEU A 248 -13.83 1.97 8.40
CA LEU A 248 -14.14 1.17 9.58
C LEU A 248 -12.85 0.89 10.37
N TYR A 249 -12.92 1.01 11.70
CA TYR A 249 -11.84 0.70 12.63
C TYR A 249 -12.38 -0.22 13.71
N ASP A 250 -11.53 -1.10 14.26
CA ASP A 250 -11.95 -1.82 15.45
C ASP A 250 -12.02 -0.91 16.68
N LEU A 251 -12.88 -1.29 17.63
CA LEU A 251 -12.91 -0.64 18.93
C LEU A 251 -11.76 -1.20 19.76
N VAL A 252 -10.85 -0.33 20.20
CA VAL A 252 -9.80 -0.66 21.17
C VAL A 252 -10.45 -0.97 22.52
#